data_AF-A0A8S9RSL3-F1
#
_entry.id   AF-A0A8S9RSL3-F1
#
_cell.length_a   1.000
_cell.length_b   1.000
_cell.length_c   1.000
_cell.angle_alpha   90.00
_cell.angle_beta   90.00
_cell.angle_gamma   90.00
#
_symmetry.space_group_name_H-M   'P 1'
#
loop_
_entity.id
_entity.type
_entity.pdbx_description
1 polymer ?
#
loop_
_entity_poly.entity_id
_entity_poly.type
_entity_poly.pdbx_seq_one_letter_code
_entity_poly.pdbx_strand_id
1 'polypeptide(L)'
;MSLFGFDICIVKDQTYFLSHLCQTQLKRLLFPLGCVKKEEVRKLATEFDLPNKDRKDSQGICFLGKIKFSDFVGRHIGEMKGIILEAETGDFLGNHRGFWFYTIGQRQGLRLPGEPCYVVEKDTKNNVVFVSRNYYSIDKRRRVFRVGSLSWLSGKPPGNVNQLRCKIRHGPGFYSCSFEMEGDVAVVHLDEDDQGLAAGQFAAFYEGTTCIGSGVILESWDGQCFPVCAKALELAAMEDKTKLGKPVKIKTMPVTTIC
;
A
#
# COMPACT_ATOMS: atom_id res chain seq x y z
N MET A 1 -27.15 8.59 1.87
CA MET A 1 -26.89 7.85 0.63
C MET A 1 -25.72 6.91 0.89
N SER A 2 -25.86 5.63 0.59
CA SER A 2 -24.88 4.59 0.93
C SER A 2 -23.99 4.27 -0.26
N LEU A 3 -22.70 4.02 -0.02
CA LEU A 3 -21.80 3.46 -1.02
C LEU A 3 -21.85 1.94 -0.89
N PHE A 4 -22.60 1.29 -1.78
CA PHE A 4 -22.58 -0.17 -1.86
C PHE A 4 -21.33 -0.60 -2.63
N GLY A 5 -20.57 -1.52 -2.05
CA GLY A 5 -19.68 -2.39 -2.81
C GLY A 5 -20.56 -3.14 -3.78
N PHE A 6 -20.44 -2.82 -5.06
CA PHE A 6 -21.34 -3.35 -6.06
C PHE A 6 -20.96 -4.83 -6.31
N ASP A 7 -21.77 -5.75 -5.76
CA ASP A 7 -21.61 -7.22 -5.88
C ASP A 7 -21.51 -7.73 -7.32
N ILE A 8 -21.86 -6.87 -8.28
CA ILE A 8 -21.91 -7.18 -9.70
C ILE A 8 -20.51 -7.24 -10.34
N CYS A 9 -19.50 -6.59 -9.74
CA CYS A 9 -18.09 -6.74 -10.16
C CYS A 9 -17.09 -6.36 -9.05
N ILE A 10 -16.78 -7.30 -8.16
CA ILE A 10 -15.81 -7.13 -7.05
C ILE A 10 -14.42 -6.63 -7.55
N VAL A 11 -14.02 -6.99 -8.78
CA VAL A 11 -12.73 -6.65 -9.37
C VAL A 11 -12.65 -5.18 -9.83
N LYS A 12 -13.78 -4.56 -10.17
CA LYS A 12 -13.86 -3.17 -10.68
C LYS A 12 -14.62 -2.23 -9.74
N ASP A 13 -14.85 -2.68 -8.52
CA ASP A 13 -15.43 -1.89 -7.44
C ASP A 13 -14.50 -0.71 -7.07
N GLN A 14 -15.01 0.51 -7.24
CA GLN A 14 -14.27 1.75 -6.98
C GLN A 14 -14.61 2.37 -5.62
N THR A 15 -15.42 1.70 -4.78
CA THR A 15 -15.78 2.23 -3.45
C THR A 15 -14.56 2.51 -2.58
N TYR A 16 -13.47 1.75 -2.74
CA TYR A 16 -12.19 2.04 -2.07
C TYR A 16 -11.73 3.49 -2.27
N PHE A 17 -11.79 4.03 -3.49
CA PHE A 17 -11.38 5.41 -3.78
C PHE A 17 -12.40 6.47 -3.32
N LEU A 18 -13.65 6.07 -3.15
CA LEU A 18 -14.76 6.93 -2.73
C LEU A 18 -15.02 6.86 -1.21
N SER A 19 -14.32 5.97 -0.51
CA SER A 19 -14.55 5.64 0.91
C SER A 19 -14.26 6.79 1.88
N HIS A 20 -13.60 7.86 1.41
CA HIS A 20 -13.27 9.04 2.21
C HIS A 20 -14.20 10.24 1.95
N LEU A 21 -15.21 10.08 1.08
CA LEU A 21 -16.21 11.13 0.83
C LEU A 21 -17.12 11.34 2.06
N CYS A 22 -17.74 12.51 2.16
CA CYS A 22 -18.75 12.79 3.20
C CYS A 22 -20.18 12.77 2.64
N GLN A 23 -21.22 12.74 3.51
CA GLN A 23 -22.62 12.71 3.04
C GLN A 23 -23.02 13.92 2.20
N THR A 24 -22.47 15.09 2.47
CA THR A 24 -22.79 16.29 1.69
C THR A 24 -22.30 16.17 0.25
N GLN A 25 -21.18 15.49 0.03
CA GLN A 25 -20.69 15.13 -1.30
C GLN A 25 -21.53 14.01 -1.91
N LEU A 26 -21.74 12.90 -1.18
CA LEU A 26 -22.46 11.73 -1.69
C LEU A 26 -23.89 12.04 -2.13
N LYS A 27 -24.61 12.92 -1.42
CA LYS A 27 -25.99 13.32 -1.77
C LYS A 27 -26.11 14.02 -3.13
N ARG A 28 -24.99 14.48 -3.70
CA ARG A 28 -24.95 15.18 -5.00
C ARG A 28 -24.40 14.31 -6.12
N LEU A 29 -24.05 13.06 -5.85
CA LEU A 29 -23.47 12.14 -6.83
C LEU A 29 -24.52 11.16 -7.33
N LEU A 30 -24.34 10.70 -8.56
CA LEU A 30 -25.08 9.57 -9.14
C LEU A 30 -24.06 8.57 -9.67
N PHE A 31 -24.33 7.28 -9.49
CA PHE A 31 -23.48 6.19 -9.98
C PHE A 31 -24.25 5.28 -10.96
N PRO A 32 -24.57 5.74 -12.18
CA PRO A 32 -25.41 5.00 -13.13
C PRO A 32 -24.83 3.63 -13.53
N LEU A 33 -23.51 3.50 -13.45
CA LEU A 33 -22.79 2.29 -13.83
C LEU A 33 -22.56 1.32 -12.65
N GLY A 34 -22.96 1.69 -11.43
CA GLY A 34 -22.71 0.88 -10.23
C GLY A 34 -23.30 -0.53 -10.34
N CYS A 35 -24.48 -0.65 -10.95
CA CYS A 35 -25.18 -1.93 -11.11
C CYS A 35 -24.94 -2.61 -12.47
N VAL A 36 -23.97 -2.15 -13.26
CA VAL A 36 -23.76 -2.65 -14.63
C VAL A 36 -22.38 -3.27 -14.74
N LYS A 37 -22.30 -4.52 -15.22
CA LYS A 37 -21.02 -5.18 -15.45
C LYS A 37 -20.21 -4.41 -16.49
N LYS A 38 -18.89 -4.36 -16.30
CA LYS A 38 -17.99 -3.64 -17.21
C LYS A 38 -18.12 -4.08 -18.68
N GLU A 39 -18.31 -5.38 -18.91
CA GLU A 39 -18.54 -5.94 -20.24
C GLU A 39 -19.83 -5.39 -20.88
N GLU A 40 -20.89 -5.25 -20.08
CA GLU A 40 -22.15 -4.69 -20.53
C GLU A 40 -22.02 -3.20 -20.84
N VAL A 41 -21.29 -2.45 -20.01
CA VAL A 41 -20.96 -1.04 -20.32
C VAL A 41 -20.22 -0.92 -21.66
N ARG A 42 -19.31 -1.86 -21.97
CA ARG A 42 -18.58 -1.88 -23.25
C ARG A 42 -19.50 -2.22 -24.43
N LYS A 43 -20.42 -3.17 -24.27
CA LYS A 43 -21.42 -3.50 -25.28
C LYS A 43 -22.32 -2.31 -25.59
N LEU A 44 -22.88 -1.66 -24.56
CA LEU A 44 -23.71 -0.46 -24.69
C LEU A 44 -22.92 0.66 -25.39
N ALA A 45 -21.66 0.89 -25.03
CA ALA A 45 -20.84 1.90 -25.68
C ALA A 45 -20.64 1.64 -27.19
N THR A 46 -20.56 0.37 -27.60
CA THR A 46 -20.50 -0.03 -29.01
C THR A 46 -21.85 0.12 -29.71
N GLU A 47 -22.94 -0.29 -29.06
CA GLU A 47 -24.31 -0.19 -29.58
C GLU A 47 -24.72 1.27 -29.83
N PHE A 48 -24.38 2.18 -28.92
CA PHE A 48 -24.63 3.61 -29.05
C PHE A 48 -23.57 4.37 -29.87
N ASP A 49 -22.63 3.67 -30.51
CA ASP A 49 -21.55 4.23 -31.32
C ASP A 49 -20.76 5.37 -30.64
N LEU A 50 -20.42 5.20 -29.35
CA LEU A 50 -19.72 6.24 -28.60
C LEU A 50 -18.26 6.40 -29.10
N PRO A 51 -17.74 7.64 -29.25
CA PRO A 51 -16.38 7.89 -29.75
C PRO A 51 -15.25 7.23 -28.94
N ASN A 52 -15.51 6.89 -27.67
CA ASN A 52 -14.56 6.29 -26.75
C ASN A 52 -14.76 4.78 -26.54
N LYS A 53 -15.64 4.12 -27.31
CA LYS A 53 -15.98 2.69 -27.15
C LYS A 53 -14.75 1.76 -27.12
N ASP A 54 -13.75 2.03 -27.95
CA ASP A 54 -12.51 1.24 -28.07
C ASP A 54 -11.37 1.71 -27.16
N ARG A 55 -11.58 2.80 -26.40
CA ARG A 55 -10.53 3.37 -25.54
C ARG A 55 -10.21 2.40 -24.40
N LYS A 56 -8.95 1.98 -24.29
CA LYS A 56 -8.47 1.15 -23.17
C LYS A 56 -8.65 1.87 -21.83
N ASP A 57 -8.93 1.08 -20.78
CA ASP A 57 -8.99 1.61 -19.40
C ASP A 57 -7.65 2.25 -19.03
N SER A 58 -7.70 3.43 -18.41
CA SER A 58 -6.51 4.10 -17.87
C SER A 58 -5.84 3.21 -16.81
N GLN A 59 -4.51 3.16 -16.83
CA GLN A 59 -3.68 2.47 -15.85
C GLN A 59 -2.73 3.50 -15.21
N GLY A 60 -2.52 3.41 -13.89
CA GLY A 60 -1.71 4.36 -13.15
C GLY A 60 -2.48 5.58 -12.63
N ILE A 61 -1.76 6.63 -12.25
CA ILE A 61 -2.35 7.85 -11.65
C ILE A 61 -3.13 8.62 -12.70
N CYS A 62 -4.42 8.89 -12.40
CA CYS A 62 -5.41 9.41 -13.36
C CYS A 62 -4.97 10.63 -14.18
N PHE A 63 -4.18 11.55 -13.61
CA PHE A 63 -3.77 12.79 -14.26
C PHE A 63 -2.39 12.73 -14.95
N LEU A 64 -1.60 11.68 -14.71
CA LEU A 64 -0.22 11.60 -15.21
C LEU A 64 -0.15 11.21 -16.70
N GLY A 65 -1.23 10.64 -17.24
CA GLY A 65 -1.26 10.11 -18.60
C GLY A 65 -0.24 8.99 -18.80
N LYS A 66 0.70 9.17 -19.74
CA LYS A 66 1.71 8.17 -20.12
C LYS A 66 3.07 8.35 -19.43
N ILE A 67 3.19 9.33 -18.52
CA ILE A 67 4.45 9.61 -17.82
C ILE A 67 4.67 8.53 -16.76
N LYS A 68 5.93 8.10 -16.53
CA LYS A 68 6.25 7.20 -15.43
C LYS A 68 6.22 7.97 -14.11
N PHE A 69 5.65 7.37 -13.07
CA PHE A 69 5.58 7.98 -11.74
C PHE A 69 6.94 8.45 -11.22
N SER A 70 7.99 7.63 -11.38
CA SER A 70 9.36 7.99 -10.97
C SER A 70 9.87 9.26 -11.63
N ASP A 71 9.55 9.45 -12.91
CA ASP A 71 10.04 10.57 -13.69
C ASP A 71 9.28 11.84 -13.32
N PHE A 72 7.98 11.71 -13.05
CA PHE A 72 7.17 12.80 -12.51
C PHE A 72 7.68 13.26 -11.15
N VAL A 73 7.85 12.34 -10.20
CA VAL A 73 8.33 12.66 -8.85
C VAL A 73 9.73 13.29 -8.90
N GLY A 74 10.66 12.69 -9.66
CA GLY A 74 12.01 13.22 -9.82
C GLY A 74 12.06 14.63 -10.40
N ARG A 75 11.12 15.02 -11.26
CA ARG A 75 11.03 16.40 -11.78
C ARG A 75 10.56 17.42 -10.74
N HIS A 76 9.75 17.02 -9.76
CA HIS A 76 9.14 17.94 -8.80
C HIS A 76 9.93 18.06 -7.50
N ILE A 77 10.45 16.94 -6.99
CA ILE A 77 11.16 16.91 -5.70
C ILE A 77 12.63 16.48 -5.82
N GLY A 78 13.10 16.19 -7.04
CA GLY A 78 14.48 15.82 -7.30
C GLY A 78 14.83 14.37 -6.90
N GLU A 79 16.13 14.14 -6.80
CA GLU A 79 16.73 12.89 -6.33
C GLU A 79 17.66 13.19 -5.15
N MET A 80 17.59 12.38 -4.10
CA MET A 80 18.51 12.42 -2.97
C MET A 80 19.14 11.05 -2.78
N LYS A 81 20.42 10.93 -3.17
CA LYS A 81 21.11 9.65 -3.10
C LYS A 81 21.28 9.21 -1.66
N GLY A 82 20.87 7.98 -1.37
CA GLY A 82 21.00 7.35 -0.07
C GLY A 82 21.40 5.89 -0.23
N ILE A 83 21.42 5.15 0.87
CA ILE A 83 21.92 3.77 0.91
C ILE A 83 20.80 2.76 1.16
N ILE A 84 21.00 1.56 0.64
CA ILE A 84 20.15 0.41 0.91
C ILE A 84 20.91 -0.56 1.82
N LEU A 85 20.30 -0.88 2.97
CA LEU A 85 20.84 -1.83 3.94
C LEU A 85 19.91 -3.05 4.08
N GLU A 86 20.47 -4.23 4.30
CA GLU A 86 19.70 -5.40 4.74
C GLU A 86 19.34 -5.26 6.22
N ALA A 87 18.05 -5.36 6.55
CA ALA A 87 17.54 -5.10 7.90
C ALA A 87 18.12 -6.07 8.94
N GLU A 88 18.28 -7.34 8.58
CA GLU A 88 18.74 -8.39 9.49
C GLU A 88 20.26 -8.38 9.71
N THR A 89 21.05 -8.09 8.67
CA THR A 89 22.52 -8.25 8.69
C THR A 89 23.28 -6.92 8.76
N GLY A 90 22.63 -5.81 8.41
CA GLY A 90 23.26 -4.51 8.19
C GLY A 90 24.15 -4.48 6.95
N ASP A 91 24.02 -5.44 6.04
CA ASP A 91 24.84 -5.48 4.84
C ASP A 91 24.50 -4.30 3.91
N PHE A 92 25.53 -3.62 3.44
CA PHE A 92 25.38 -2.56 2.45
C PHE A 92 25.12 -3.17 1.07
N LEU A 93 23.92 -2.96 0.54
CA LEU A 93 23.47 -3.57 -0.72
C LEU A 93 23.59 -2.65 -1.93
N GLY A 94 23.73 -1.34 -1.71
CA GLY A 94 23.93 -0.37 -2.77
C GLY A 94 23.29 0.98 -2.47
N ASN A 95 23.20 1.82 -3.51
CA ASN A 95 22.65 3.17 -3.40
C ASN A 95 21.27 3.25 -4.06
N HIS A 96 20.43 4.13 -3.55
CA HIS A 96 19.16 4.50 -4.14
C HIS A 96 19.13 5.97 -4.55
N ARG A 97 18.11 6.36 -5.33
CA ARG A 97 17.94 7.75 -5.84
C ARG A 97 17.06 8.64 -4.96
N GLY A 98 16.45 8.08 -3.92
CA GLY A 98 15.63 8.79 -2.94
C GLY A 98 14.62 7.85 -2.30
N PHE A 99 14.42 7.93 -0.99
CA PHE A 99 13.53 7.01 -0.28
C PHE A 99 12.06 7.11 -0.75
N TRP A 100 11.64 8.26 -1.31
CA TRP A 100 10.30 8.49 -1.85
C TRP A 100 9.99 7.71 -3.13
N PHE A 101 10.98 7.09 -3.77
CA PHE A 101 10.76 6.15 -4.87
C PHE A 101 10.43 4.73 -4.40
N TYR A 102 10.36 4.52 -3.08
CA TYR A 102 10.15 3.22 -2.46
C TYR A 102 8.93 3.20 -1.55
N THR A 103 8.15 2.15 -1.69
CA THR A 103 7.00 1.84 -0.82
C THR A 103 7.31 0.62 0.01
N ILE A 104 6.91 0.60 1.29
CA ILE A 104 7.02 -0.59 2.14
C ILE A 104 6.28 -1.75 1.46
N GLY A 105 6.91 -2.93 1.42
CA GLY A 105 6.46 -4.11 0.70
C GLY A 105 6.80 -4.14 -0.80
N GLN A 106 7.47 -3.11 -1.33
CA GLN A 106 7.92 -3.10 -2.72
C GLN A 106 9.00 -4.15 -2.98
N ARG A 107 8.75 -5.03 -3.96
CA ARG A 107 9.72 -6.02 -4.47
C ARG A 107 10.46 -5.55 -5.72
N GLN A 108 9.73 -4.97 -6.68
CA GLN A 108 10.28 -4.62 -7.99
C GLN A 108 11.03 -3.29 -7.95
N GLY A 109 12.01 -3.11 -8.84
CA GLY A 109 12.71 -1.83 -9.02
C GLY A 109 13.83 -1.55 -8.01
N LEU A 110 14.14 -2.47 -7.09
CA LEU A 110 15.27 -2.35 -6.15
C LEU A 110 16.64 -2.46 -6.83
N ARG A 111 16.72 -3.12 -8.01
CA ARG A 111 17.96 -3.31 -8.80
C ARG A 111 19.10 -3.93 -7.99
N LEU A 112 18.78 -4.77 -7.01
CA LEU A 112 19.75 -5.51 -6.21
C LEU A 112 20.01 -6.88 -6.86
N PRO A 113 21.27 -7.36 -6.90
CA PRO A 113 21.59 -8.71 -7.37
C PRO A 113 21.17 -9.77 -6.33
N GLY A 114 20.78 -10.96 -6.80
CA GLY A 114 20.46 -12.10 -5.93
C GLY A 114 18.96 -12.40 -5.78
N GLU A 115 18.58 -12.90 -4.61
CA GLU A 115 17.20 -13.29 -4.28
C GLU A 115 16.23 -12.11 -4.15
N PRO A 116 14.91 -12.34 -4.26
CA PRO A 116 13.90 -11.29 -4.08
C PRO A 116 14.03 -10.60 -2.73
N CYS A 117 14.26 -9.29 -2.76
CA CYS A 117 14.21 -8.43 -1.58
C CYS A 117 12.93 -7.60 -1.58
N TYR A 118 12.47 -7.23 -0.38
CA TYR A 118 11.31 -6.37 -0.16
C TYR A 118 11.74 -5.17 0.68
N VAL A 119 11.23 -3.99 0.37
CA VAL A 119 11.39 -2.81 1.25
C VAL A 119 10.63 -3.04 2.54
N VAL A 120 11.29 -2.94 3.68
CA VAL A 120 10.66 -3.24 4.98
C VAL A 120 10.51 -2.03 5.87
N GLU A 121 11.42 -1.07 5.74
CA GLU A 121 11.45 0.14 6.56
C GLU A 121 12.14 1.28 5.79
N LYS A 122 11.81 2.53 6.14
CA LYS A 122 12.44 3.73 5.56
C LYS A 122 12.85 4.68 6.68
N ASP A 123 14.15 4.92 6.80
CA ASP A 123 14.66 5.98 7.67
C ASP A 123 14.79 7.27 6.87
N THR A 124 13.79 8.14 7.03
CA THR A 124 13.73 9.44 6.34
C THR A 124 14.72 10.45 6.89
N LYS A 125 15.14 10.32 8.16
CA LYS A 125 16.11 11.21 8.81
C LYS A 125 17.51 10.95 8.28
N ASN A 126 17.88 9.66 8.21
CA ASN A 126 19.18 9.24 7.73
C ASN A 126 19.21 8.99 6.22
N ASN A 127 18.09 9.06 5.51
CA ASN A 127 17.99 8.75 4.08
C ASN A 127 18.50 7.31 3.77
N VAL A 128 17.89 6.33 4.44
CA VAL A 128 18.19 4.89 4.29
C VAL A 128 16.92 4.12 3.97
N VAL A 129 17.02 3.18 3.04
CA VAL A 129 15.97 2.20 2.76
C VAL A 129 16.43 0.84 3.26
N PHE A 130 15.68 0.25 4.18
CA PHE A 130 15.94 -1.10 4.65
C PHE A 130 15.18 -2.11 3.81
N VAL A 131 15.84 -3.22 3.47
CA VAL A 131 15.24 -4.33 2.75
C VAL A 131 15.44 -5.64 3.48
N SER A 132 14.58 -6.62 3.21
CA SER A 132 14.68 -7.98 3.74
C SER A 132 14.38 -9.00 2.65
N ARG A 133 15.09 -10.13 2.68
CA ARG A 133 14.76 -11.34 1.91
C ARG A 133 13.76 -12.24 2.64
N ASN A 134 13.74 -12.15 3.97
CA ASN A 134 12.86 -12.92 4.86
C ASN A 134 11.57 -12.16 5.17
N TYR A 135 10.99 -11.49 4.17
CA TYR A 135 9.85 -10.59 4.37
C TYR A 135 8.58 -11.31 4.87
N TYR A 136 8.38 -12.56 4.45
CA TYR A 136 7.20 -13.37 4.82
C TYR A 136 7.43 -14.31 6.02
N SER A 137 8.52 -14.15 6.78
CA SER A 137 8.78 -15.04 7.91
C SER A 137 7.72 -14.85 9.01
N ILE A 138 7.41 -15.94 9.74
CA ILE A 138 6.25 -16.04 10.64
C ILE A 138 6.31 -15.08 11.84
N ASP A 139 7.52 -14.70 12.21
CA ASP A 139 7.91 -13.69 13.19
C ASP A 139 7.61 -12.24 12.75
N LYS A 140 7.17 -12.04 11.49
CA LYS A 140 6.89 -10.72 10.89
C LYS A 140 5.44 -10.56 10.47
N ARG A 141 4.54 -11.36 11.03
CA ARG A 141 3.08 -11.29 10.76
C ARG A 141 2.52 -9.95 11.21
N ARG A 142 1.93 -9.21 10.29
CA ARG A 142 1.26 -7.94 10.59
C ARG A 142 -0.23 -8.13 10.50
N ARG A 143 -0.87 -8.13 11.67
CA ARG A 143 -2.32 -8.25 11.83
C ARG A 143 -2.94 -7.07 12.58
N VAL A 144 -2.12 -6.18 13.12
CA VAL A 144 -2.58 -5.00 13.85
C VAL A 144 -2.04 -3.77 13.16
N PHE A 145 -2.85 -2.72 13.09
CA PHE A 145 -2.43 -1.43 12.57
C PHE A 145 -3.29 -0.28 13.08
N ARG A 146 -2.71 0.93 13.10
CA ARG A 146 -3.41 2.14 13.54
C ARG A 146 -3.88 2.96 12.35
N VAL A 147 -5.11 3.45 12.43
CA VAL A 147 -5.74 4.27 11.39
C VAL A 147 -6.17 5.60 12.01
N GLY A 148 -5.70 6.70 11.43
CA GLY A 148 -6.11 8.05 11.80
C GLY A 148 -6.93 8.72 10.70
N SER A 149 -7.32 9.97 10.91
CA SER A 149 -8.13 10.74 9.95
C SER A 149 -9.36 9.96 9.49
N LEU A 150 -10.10 9.38 10.44
CA LEU A 150 -11.27 8.56 10.14
C LEU A 150 -12.39 9.42 9.56
N SER A 151 -12.97 8.96 8.45
CA SER A 151 -14.11 9.56 7.77
C SER A 151 -15.21 8.51 7.62
N TRP A 152 -16.31 8.71 8.33
CA TRP A 152 -17.47 7.82 8.31
C TRP A 152 -18.53 8.34 7.36
N LEU A 153 -18.97 7.50 6.43
CA LEU A 153 -20.01 7.89 5.49
C LEU A 153 -21.32 8.16 6.19
N SER A 154 -21.66 7.52 7.31
CA SER A 154 -22.87 7.83 8.07
C SER A 154 -22.73 9.11 8.93
N GLY A 155 -21.52 9.67 9.02
CA GLY A 155 -21.16 10.75 9.94
C GLY A 155 -20.90 10.30 11.38
N LYS A 156 -21.01 9.00 11.68
CA LYS A 156 -20.78 8.42 13.02
C LYS A 156 -20.02 7.09 12.88
N PRO A 157 -19.23 6.68 13.89
CA PRO A 157 -18.62 5.36 13.89
C PRO A 157 -19.71 4.26 13.85
N PRO A 158 -19.40 3.09 13.28
CA PRO A 158 -20.33 1.96 13.23
C PRO A 158 -20.66 1.45 14.65
N GLY A 159 -21.87 0.93 14.82
CA GLY A 159 -22.30 0.38 16.11
C GLY A 159 -21.68 -0.99 16.42
N ASN A 160 -21.38 -1.79 15.40
CA ASN A 160 -20.66 -3.06 15.52
C ASN A 160 -19.28 -2.93 14.88
N VAL A 161 -18.24 -3.06 15.70
CA VAL A 161 -16.83 -2.97 15.28
C VAL A 161 -16.14 -4.33 15.24
N ASN A 162 -16.84 -5.43 15.57
CA ASN A 162 -16.23 -6.75 15.78
C ASN A 162 -16.32 -7.69 14.58
N GLN A 163 -17.13 -7.36 13.56
CA GLN A 163 -17.37 -8.21 12.39
C GLN A 163 -17.42 -7.39 11.12
N LEU A 164 -16.37 -6.62 10.87
CA LEU A 164 -16.25 -5.79 9.68
C LEU A 164 -15.35 -6.46 8.65
N ARG A 165 -15.40 -5.94 7.43
CA ARG A 165 -14.42 -6.24 6.41
C ARG A 165 -13.64 -4.98 6.09
N CYS A 166 -12.37 -5.08 5.75
CA CYS A 166 -11.59 -3.95 5.28
C CYS A 166 -10.81 -4.24 4.00
N LYS A 167 -10.51 -3.16 3.28
CA LYS A 167 -9.53 -3.10 2.20
C LYS A 167 -8.45 -2.13 2.61
N ILE A 168 -7.21 -2.61 2.69
CA ILE A 168 -6.01 -1.81 2.98
C ILE A 168 -5.30 -1.32 1.71
N ARG A 169 -5.69 -1.86 0.56
CA ARG A 169 -5.23 -1.47 -0.78
C ARG A 169 -6.32 -1.76 -1.81
N HIS A 170 -6.26 -1.09 -2.96
CA HIS A 170 -7.18 -1.37 -4.06
C HIS A 170 -6.89 -2.77 -4.65
N GLY A 171 -7.91 -3.63 -4.63
CA GLY A 171 -7.84 -4.99 -5.16
C GLY A 171 -9.13 -5.77 -4.87
N PRO A 172 -9.20 -7.03 -5.30
CA PRO A 172 -10.37 -7.88 -5.08
C PRO A 172 -10.45 -8.44 -3.65
N GLY A 173 -9.32 -8.51 -2.93
CA GLY A 173 -9.25 -9.08 -1.59
C GLY A 173 -9.89 -8.18 -0.53
N PHE A 174 -10.58 -8.81 0.42
CA PHE A 174 -11.06 -8.21 1.65
C PHE A 174 -10.49 -8.99 2.82
N TYR A 175 -10.19 -8.29 3.91
CA TYR A 175 -9.80 -8.92 5.17
C TYR A 175 -10.96 -8.80 6.15
N SER A 176 -11.29 -9.89 6.84
CA SER A 176 -12.11 -9.79 8.05
C SER A 176 -11.32 -9.02 9.11
N CYS A 177 -11.97 -8.08 9.77
CA CYS A 177 -11.32 -7.22 10.75
C CYS A 177 -12.27 -6.79 11.86
N SER A 178 -11.68 -6.49 13.00
CA SER A 178 -12.28 -5.69 14.06
C SER A 178 -11.47 -4.42 14.29
N PHE A 179 -12.03 -3.44 14.98
CA PHE A 179 -11.23 -2.31 15.46
C PHE A 179 -11.71 -1.77 16.79
N GLU A 180 -10.78 -1.18 17.53
CA GLU A 180 -11.03 -0.48 18.80
C GLU A 180 -10.69 1.01 18.62
N MET A 181 -11.50 1.89 19.20
CA MET A 181 -11.29 3.33 19.11
C MET A 181 -10.45 3.82 20.29
N GLU A 182 -9.31 4.42 20.02
CA GLU A 182 -8.44 5.13 20.95
C GLU A 182 -8.48 6.63 20.63
N GLY A 183 -9.53 7.33 21.10
CA GLY A 183 -9.76 8.73 20.76
C GLY A 183 -10.10 8.90 19.28
N ASP A 184 -9.27 9.65 18.55
CA ASP A 184 -9.42 9.89 17.10
C ASP A 184 -8.71 8.85 16.22
N VAL A 185 -8.11 7.82 16.83
CA VAL A 185 -7.38 6.75 16.15
C VAL A 185 -8.11 5.42 16.36
N ALA A 186 -8.19 4.59 15.32
CA ALA A 186 -8.68 3.23 15.40
C ALA A 186 -7.51 2.24 15.35
N VAL A 187 -7.47 1.29 16.28
CA VAL A 187 -6.57 0.13 16.25
C VAL A 187 -7.32 -1.02 15.57
N VAL A 188 -6.90 -1.40 14.37
CA VAL A 188 -7.55 -2.42 13.53
C VAL A 188 -6.83 -3.74 13.69
N HIS A 189 -7.58 -4.82 13.89
CA HIS A 189 -7.11 -6.20 13.97
C HIS A 189 -7.62 -6.97 12.76
N LEU A 190 -6.72 -7.66 12.05
CA LEU A 190 -7.02 -8.53 10.91
C LEU A 190 -7.01 -9.99 11.36
N ASP A 191 -7.95 -10.77 10.83
CA ASP A 191 -8.00 -12.23 11.07
C ASP A 191 -6.85 -12.96 10.35
N GLU A 192 -6.42 -12.42 9.21
CA GLU A 192 -5.35 -12.95 8.36
C GLU A 192 -4.16 -11.99 8.29
N ASP A 193 -2.98 -12.53 8.00
CA ASP A 193 -1.76 -11.73 7.88
C ASP A 193 -1.74 -10.93 6.58
N ASP A 194 -1.40 -9.63 6.64
CA ASP A 194 -1.08 -8.87 5.45
C ASP A 194 0.20 -8.06 5.58
N GLN A 195 1.11 -8.24 4.63
CA GLN A 195 2.43 -7.60 4.68
C GLN A 195 2.47 -6.19 4.08
N GLY A 196 1.55 -5.83 3.17
CA GLY A 196 1.58 -4.54 2.48
C GLY A 196 0.68 -3.48 3.10
N LEU A 197 0.49 -3.60 4.40
CA LEU A 197 0.24 -2.52 5.33
C LEU A 197 1.30 -1.41 5.15
N ALA A 198 0.94 -0.36 4.42
CA ALA A 198 1.82 0.77 4.08
C ALA A 198 1.23 2.11 4.55
N ALA A 199 2.07 2.90 5.23
CA ALA A 199 1.63 4.14 5.87
C ALA A 199 1.24 5.17 4.79
N GLY A 200 0.21 5.96 5.07
CA GLY A 200 -0.38 6.89 4.13
C GLY A 200 -1.35 6.27 3.11
N GLN A 201 -1.46 4.93 3.04
CA GLN A 201 -2.56 4.30 2.31
C GLN A 201 -3.88 4.41 3.10
N PHE A 202 -5.00 4.19 2.42
CA PHE A 202 -6.31 4.16 3.06
C PHE A 202 -6.67 2.73 3.49
N ALA A 203 -7.21 2.62 4.69
CA ALA A 203 -8.01 1.47 5.11
C ALA A 203 -9.49 1.83 4.95
N ALA A 204 -10.17 1.18 4.01
CA ALA A 204 -11.60 1.33 3.78
C ALA A 204 -12.36 0.19 4.50
N PHE A 205 -13.39 0.54 5.25
CA PHE A 205 -14.18 -0.38 6.07
C PHE A 205 -15.54 -0.65 5.44
N TYR A 206 -16.02 -1.89 5.62
CA TYR A 206 -17.25 -2.40 5.03
C TYR A 206 -18.04 -3.21 6.06
N GLU A 207 -19.35 -3.03 6.08
CA GLU A 207 -20.31 -3.87 6.78
C GLU A 207 -21.11 -4.65 5.74
N GLY A 208 -20.95 -5.97 5.71
CA GLY A 208 -21.35 -6.77 4.55
C GLY A 208 -20.73 -6.16 3.30
N THR A 209 -21.53 -5.79 2.31
CA THR A 209 -21.09 -5.17 1.05
C THR A 209 -21.10 -3.65 1.10
N THR A 210 -21.61 -3.02 2.15
CA THR A 210 -21.72 -1.55 2.25
C THR A 210 -20.41 -0.95 2.75
N CYS A 211 -19.83 -0.01 2.01
CA CYS A 211 -18.73 0.79 2.54
C CYS A 211 -19.27 1.74 3.61
N ILE A 212 -18.67 1.70 4.80
CA ILE A 212 -19.09 2.51 5.95
C ILE A 212 -18.17 3.71 6.20
N GLY A 213 -16.96 3.68 5.65
CA GLY A 213 -15.99 4.77 5.79
C GLY A 213 -14.57 4.32 5.50
N SER A 214 -13.61 5.18 5.85
CA SER A 214 -12.19 4.91 5.73
C SER A 214 -11.37 5.73 6.70
N GLY A 215 -10.09 5.40 6.83
CA GLY A 215 -9.09 6.31 7.38
C GLY A 215 -7.72 6.07 6.76
N VAL A 216 -6.75 6.88 7.16
CA VAL A 216 -5.38 6.83 6.69
C VAL A 216 -4.55 5.98 7.64
N ILE A 217 -3.84 5.00 7.10
CA ILE A 217 -3.02 4.13 7.91
C ILE A 217 -1.77 4.88 8.39
N LEU A 218 -1.51 4.80 9.70
CA LEU A 218 -0.41 5.49 10.38
C LEU A 218 0.89 4.68 10.35
N GLU A 219 2.01 5.31 10.71
CA GLU A 219 3.35 4.69 10.65
C GLU A 219 3.59 3.61 11.73
N SER A 220 2.81 3.57 12.81
CA SER A 220 2.99 2.63 13.92
C SER A 220 1.99 1.47 13.85
N TRP A 221 2.47 0.32 13.39
CA TRP A 221 1.67 -0.88 13.17
C TRP A 221 1.35 -1.64 14.47
N ASP A 222 2.18 -1.50 15.50
CA ASP A 222 2.05 -2.21 16.78
C ASP A 222 3.00 -1.61 17.85
N GLY A 223 3.53 -0.41 17.59
CA GLY A 223 4.64 0.16 18.38
C GLY A 223 6.01 -0.49 18.09
N GLN A 224 6.09 -1.46 17.19
CA GLN A 224 7.32 -2.12 16.75
C GLN A 224 7.49 -1.94 15.23
N CYS A 225 8.47 -1.13 14.82
CA CYS A 225 8.90 -1.10 13.43
C CYS A 225 9.41 -2.49 13.01
N PHE A 226 9.54 -2.75 11.70
CA PHE A 226 10.17 -4.00 11.26
C PHE A 226 11.52 -4.16 11.97
N PRO A 227 11.84 -5.34 12.53
CA PRO A 227 13.06 -5.48 13.33
C PRO A 227 14.28 -5.23 12.44
N VAL A 228 14.97 -4.12 12.72
CA VAL A 228 16.25 -3.76 12.11
C VAL A 228 17.35 -4.00 13.14
N CYS A 229 18.39 -4.74 12.78
CA CYS A 229 19.47 -5.06 13.71
C CYS A 229 20.26 -3.80 14.12
N ALA A 230 20.82 -3.79 15.33
CA ALA A 230 21.55 -2.64 15.86
C ALA A 230 22.67 -2.16 14.92
N LYS A 231 23.41 -3.10 14.33
CA LYS A 231 24.45 -2.80 13.32
C LYS A 231 23.89 -2.02 12.14
N ALA A 232 22.72 -2.39 11.61
CA ALA A 232 22.10 -1.69 10.49
C ALA A 232 21.66 -0.26 10.87
N LEU A 233 21.16 -0.07 12.10
CA LEU A 233 20.81 1.25 12.63
C LEU A 233 22.04 2.14 12.86
N GLU A 234 23.13 1.58 13.39
CA GLU A 234 24.41 2.29 13.56
C GLU A 234 24.97 2.73 12.20
N LEU A 235 24.97 1.85 11.21
CA LEU A 235 25.40 2.17 9.85
C LEU A 235 24.50 3.21 9.20
N ALA A 236 23.19 3.18 9.48
CA ALA A 236 22.26 4.18 8.97
C ALA A 236 22.59 5.58 9.52
N ALA A 237 22.95 5.66 10.80
CA ALA A 237 23.28 6.89 11.52
C ALA A 237 24.70 7.44 11.23
N MET A 238 25.54 6.74 10.47
CA MET A 238 26.86 7.25 10.08
C MET A 238 26.74 8.53 9.23
N GLU A 239 27.46 9.59 9.64
CA GLU A 239 27.54 10.85 8.89
C GLU A 239 28.21 10.65 7.53
N ASP A 240 29.30 9.89 7.49
CA ASP A 240 30.07 9.63 6.28
C ASP A 240 29.84 8.22 5.73
N LYS A 241 28.82 8.12 4.87
CA LYS A 241 28.39 6.88 4.21
C LYS A 241 29.34 6.42 3.10
N THR A 242 30.32 7.24 2.70
CA THR A 242 31.30 6.83 1.68
C THR A 242 32.25 5.73 2.20
N LYS A 243 32.35 5.59 3.52
CA LYS A 243 33.19 4.60 4.21
C LYS A 243 32.62 3.19 4.24
N LEU A 244 31.37 2.98 3.80
CA LEU A 244 30.71 1.66 3.76
C LEU A 244 31.35 0.69 2.77
N GLY A 245 32.31 1.14 1.95
CA GLY A 245 33.06 0.30 1.04
C GLY A 245 32.24 -0.13 -0.18
N LYS A 246 32.48 -1.35 -0.68
CA LYS A 246 31.77 -1.88 -1.84
C LYS A 246 30.49 -2.59 -1.41
N PRO A 247 29.39 -2.48 -2.19
CA PRO A 247 28.20 -3.26 -1.93
C PRO A 247 28.53 -4.75 -1.86
N VAL A 248 27.95 -5.44 -0.89
CA VAL A 248 28.13 -6.88 -0.71
C VAL A 248 27.63 -7.58 -1.98
N LYS A 249 28.55 -8.27 -2.68
CA LYS A 249 28.21 -9.07 -3.86
C LYS A 249 27.62 -10.39 -3.39
N ILE A 250 26.29 -10.50 -3.48
CA ILE A 250 25.57 -11.71 -3.12
C ILE A 250 25.79 -12.76 -4.23
N LYS A 251 26.43 -13.87 -3.89
CA LYS A 251 26.51 -15.05 -4.77
C LYS A 251 25.16 -15.78 -4.66
N THR A 252 24.45 -15.92 -5.77
CA THR A 252 23.36 -16.89 -5.89
C THR A 252 23.91 -18.28 -5.59
N MET A 253 23.46 -18.91 -4.51
CA MET A 253 23.72 -20.34 -4.33
C MET A 253 22.93 -21.08 -5.41
N PRO A 254 23.55 -22.00 -6.17
CA PRO A 254 22.80 -22.83 -7.10
C PRO A 254 21.77 -23.61 -6.30
N VAL A 255 20.52 -23.57 -6.76
CA VAL A 255 19.43 -24.39 -6.23
C VAL A 255 19.91 -25.83 -6.27
N THR A 256 20.18 -26.43 -5.11
CA THR A 256 20.45 -27.86 -5.01
C THR A 256 19.15 -28.56 -5.38
N THR A 257 19.04 -29.00 -6.63
CA THR A 257 18.03 -29.97 -7.04
C THR A 257 18.29 -31.23 -6.23
N ILE A 258 17.52 -31.43 -5.16
CA ILE A 258 17.41 -32.73 -4.51
C ILE A 258 16.54 -33.55 -5.47
N CYS A 259 17.16 -34.51 -6.15
CA CYS A 259 16.49 -35.57 -6.91
C CYS A 259 15.68 -36.47 -5.97
#